data_AF-A0A6A3IGU3-F1
#
_entry.id   AF-A0A6A3IGU3-F1
#
_cell.length_a   1.000
_cell.length_b   1.000
_cell.length_c   1.000
_cell.angle_alpha   90.00
_cell.angle_beta   90.00
_cell.angle_gamma   90.00
#
_symmetry.space_group_name_H-M   'P 1'
#
loop_
_entity.id
_entity.type
_entity.pdbx_description
1 polymer ?
#
loop_
_entity_poly.entity_id
_entity_poly.type
_entity_poly.pdbx_seq_one_letter_code
_entity_poly.pdbx_strand_id
1 'polypeptide(L)'
;MIYDVFGHRRYVKYALMKNESSGCLTDAVTSFKSVNATWENVRAIIVDKDFGEISLLLTQFPGARILLCVFHVVKHLRGEMAKREYGAKRWRMLLT
;
A
#
# COMPACT_ATOMS: atom_id res chain seq x y z
N MET A 1 10.40 -0.32 -0.37
CA MET A 1 11.29 0.59 -1.13
C MET A 1 11.21 1.95 -0.47
N ILE A 2 12.34 2.62 -0.28
CA ILE A 2 12.41 3.97 0.29
C ILE A 2 12.99 4.91 -0.77
N TYR A 3 12.49 6.14 -0.76
CA TYR A 3 12.98 7.25 -1.55
C TYR A 3 13.72 8.20 -0.62
N ASP A 4 14.94 8.56 -0.95
CA ASP A 4 15.65 9.62 -0.24
C ASP A 4 15.24 11.01 -0.76
N VAL A 5 15.78 12.05 -0.14
CA VAL A 5 15.54 13.46 -0.51
C VAL A 5 16.09 13.82 -1.90
N PHE A 6 16.98 13.00 -2.45
CA PHE A 6 17.54 13.15 -3.80
C PHE A 6 16.76 12.34 -4.84
N GLY A 7 15.71 11.63 -4.43
CA GLY A 7 14.87 10.80 -5.30
C GLY A 7 15.46 9.42 -5.62
N HIS A 8 16.57 9.03 -4.99
CA HIS A 8 17.12 7.70 -5.16
C HIS A 8 16.28 6.65 -4.47
N ARG A 9 16.12 5.51 -5.16
CA ARG A 9 15.30 4.39 -4.71
C ARG A 9 16.18 3.28 -4.18
N ARG A 10 15.90 2.81 -2.98
CA ARG A 10 16.58 1.63 -2.40
C ARG A 10 15.59 0.68 -1.75
N TYR A 11 15.89 -0.61 -1.84
CA TYR A 11 15.24 -1.62 -1.01
C TYR A 11 16.02 -1.74 0.29
N VAL A 12 15.37 -1.43 1.40
CA VAL A 12 15.99 -1.38 2.72
C VAL A 12 15.64 -2.61 3.56
N LYS A 13 14.46 -3.19 3.32
CA LYS A 13 13.98 -4.39 4.03
C LYS A 13 12.92 -5.11 3.22
N TYR A 14 12.93 -6.44 3.32
CA TYR A 14 11.84 -7.31 2.91
C TYR A 14 11.25 -7.96 4.17
N ALA A 15 9.94 -8.06 4.24
CA ALA A 15 9.23 -8.76 5.31
C ALA A 15 8.25 -9.73 4.68
N LEU A 16 8.42 -11.03 4.97
CA LEU A 16 7.45 -12.06 4.60
C LEU A 16 6.52 -12.23 5.79
N MET A 17 5.27 -11.80 5.64
CA MET A 17 4.26 -11.85 6.69
C MET A 17 3.20 -12.88 6.32
N LYS A 18 2.64 -13.56 7.33
CA LYS A 18 1.56 -14.53 7.14
C LYS A 18 0.28 -13.86 6.60
N ASN A 19 -0.03 -12.67 7.09
CA ASN A 19 -1.18 -11.86 6.70
C ASN A 19 -0.93 -10.39 7.06
N GLU A 20 -1.90 -9.53 6.75
CA GLU A 20 -1.88 -8.10 7.10
C GLU A 20 -2.51 -7.81 8.47
N SER A 21 -2.54 -8.78 9.39
CA SER A 21 -3.05 -8.50 10.74
C SER A 21 -2.18 -7.47 11.45
N SER A 22 -2.80 -6.68 12.33
CA SER A 22 -2.12 -5.72 13.20
C SER A 22 -0.89 -6.30 13.91
N GLY A 23 -0.94 -7.54 14.39
CA GLY A 23 0.20 -8.22 15.02
C GLY A 23 1.38 -8.41 14.05
N CYS A 24 1.14 -9.05 12.89
CA CYS A 24 2.18 -9.26 11.89
C CYS A 24 2.78 -7.96 11.37
N LEU A 25 1.94 -6.94 11.18
CA LEU A 25 2.41 -5.63 10.74
C LEU A 25 3.23 -4.90 11.81
N THR A 26 2.85 -5.03 13.08
CA THR A 26 3.62 -4.48 14.22
C THR A 26 5.01 -5.09 14.27
N ASP A 27 5.13 -6.40 14.09
CA ASP A 27 6.43 -7.09 14.07
C ASP A 27 7.30 -6.60 12.90
N ALA A 28 6.72 -6.48 11.71
CA ALA A 28 7.43 -5.98 10.53
C ALA A 28 7.91 -4.54 10.71
N VAL A 29 7.05 -3.65 11.24
CA VAL A 29 7.39 -2.26 11.52
C VAL A 29 8.45 -2.14 12.61
N THR A 30 8.31 -2.90 13.70
CA THR A 30 9.29 -2.91 14.80
C THR A 30 10.66 -3.37 14.29
N SER A 31 10.68 -4.44 13.50
CA SER A 31 11.89 -4.94 12.86
C SER A 31 12.48 -3.94 11.84
N PHE A 32 11.64 -3.14 11.17
CA PHE A 32 12.13 -2.05 10.31
C PHE A 32 12.79 -0.94 11.13
N LYS A 33 12.17 -0.50 12.23
CA LYS A 33 12.70 0.57 13.08
C LYS A 33 14.00 0.16 13.79
N SER A 34 14.13 -1.10 14.21
CA SER A 34 15.32 -1.59 14.93
C SER A 34 16.60 -1.53 14.09
N VAL A 35 16.49 -1.57 12.76
CA VAL A 35 17.65 -1.53 11.85
C VAL A 35 17.83 -0.17 11.16
N ASN A 36 16.91 0.78 11.35
CA ASN A 36 16.94 2.10 10.71
C ASN A 36 16.82 3.20 11.76
N ALA A 37 17.95 3.66 12.33
CA ALA A 37 17.95 4.68 13.38
C ALA A 37 17.23 5.99 13.00
N THR A 38 17.16 6.32 11.70
CA THR A 38 16.49 7.52 11.18
C THR A 38 15.04 7.28 10.75
N TRP A 39 14.38 6.24 11.26
CA TRP A 39 13.00 5.90 10.90
C TRP A 39 12.01 7.04 11.18
N GLU A 40 12.31 7.90 12.15
CA GLU A 40 11.51 9.09 12.48
C GLU A 40 11.48 10.13 11.36
N ASN A 41 12.46 10.12 10.46
CA ASN A 41 12.51 11.02 9.30
C ASN A 41 11.58 10.58 8.16
N VAL A 42 10.90 9.44 8.28
CA VAL A 42 9.92 8.99 7.28
C VAL A 42 8.75 9.98 7.26
N ARG A 43 8.55 10.66 6.11
CA ARG A 43 7.50 11.68 5.94
C ARG A 43 6.27 11.19 5.19
N ALA A 44 6.41 10.13 4.42
CA ALA A 44 5.31 9.54 3.67
C ALA A 44 5.46 8.02 3.59
N ILE A 45 4.35 7.31 3.73
CA ILE A 45 4.25 5.87 3.54
C ILE A 45 3.20 5.63 2.47
N ILE A 46 3.59 4.89 1.43
CA ILE A 46 2.70 4.56 0.31
C ILE A 46 2.21 3.12 0.49
N VAL A 47 0.89 2.93 0.55
CA VAL A 47 0.25 1.63 0.79
C VAL A 47 -0.67 1.23 -0.36
N ASP A 48 -1.08 -0.04 -0.40
CA ASP A 48 -2.10 -0.50 -1.35
C ASP A 48 -3.47 0.13 -1.06
N LYS A 49 -4.38 0.10 -2.05
CA LYS A 49 -5.72 0.68 -1.98
C LYS A 49 -6.61 0.03 -0.91
N ASP A 50 -6.35 -1.23 -0.59
CA ASP A 50 -7.13 -2.11 0.27
C ASP A 50 -6.39 -2.46 1.56
N PHE A 51 -5.34 -1.71 1.87
CA PHE A 51 -4.58 -1.88 3.09
C PHE A 51 -5.43 -1.59 4.33
N GLY A 52 -5.62 -2.60 5.18
CA GLY A 52 -6.57 -2.54 6.31
C GLY A 52 -6.06 -1.82 7.56
N GLU A 53 -4.74 -1.73 7.75
CA GLU A 53 -4.13 -1.33 9.03
C GLU A 53 -3.55 0.10 9.00
N ILE A 54 -4.27 1.04 8.39
CA ILE A 54 -3.83 2.44 8.27
C ILE A 54 -3.63 3.08 9.66
N SER A 55 -4.54 2.84 10.61
CA SER A 55 -4.48 3.38 11.97
C SER A 55 -3.22 2.94 12.72
N LEU A 56 -2.77 1.71 12.49
CA LEU A 56 -1.52 1.21 13.05
C LEU A 56 -0.33 1.99 12.50
N LEU A 57 -0.28 2.23 11.19
CA LEU A 57 0.81 3.00 10.59
C LEU A 57 0.84 4.46 11.08
N LEU A 58 -0.32 5.08 11.25
CA LEU A 58 -0.42 6.42 11.84
C LEU A 58 0.11 6.47 13.28
N THR A 59 -0.17 5.41 14.06
CA THR A 59 0.32 5.29 15.43
C THR A 59 1.83 5.03 15.47
N GLN A 60 2.34 4.20 14.56
CA GLN A 60 3.75 3.85 14.50
C GLN A 60 4.63 4.94 13.86
N PHE A 61 4.07 5.76 12.97
CA PHE A 61 4.80 6.82 12.26
C PHE A 61 4.04 8.14 12.34
N PRO A 62 3.96 8.77 13.53
CA PRO A 62 3.14 9.97 13.73
C PRO A 62 3.58 11.17 12.87
N GLY A 63 4.84 11.21 12.45
CA GLY A 63 5.37 12.25 11.56
C GLY A 63 5.14 12.01 10.06
N ALA A 64 4.57 10.85 9.69
CA ALA A 64 4.38 10.43 8.32
C ALA A 64 2.92 10.59 7.86
N ARG A 65 2.75 10.97 6.59
CA ARG A 65 1.46 10.89 5.91
C ARG A 65 1.30 9.52 5.25
N ILE A 66 0.12 8.92 5.38
CA ILE A 66 -0.22 7.68 4.67
C ILE A 66 -0.87 8.07 3.34
N LEU A 67 -0.34 7.56 2.23
CA LEU A 67 -0.80 7.83 0.87
C LEU A 67 -1.15 6.53 0.18
N LEU A 68 -2.19 6.56 -0.66
CA LEU A 68 -2.50 5.42 -1.53
C LEU A 68 -1.53 5.38 -2.72
N CYS A 69 -1.12 4.18 -3.08
CA CYS A 69 -0.30 3.96 -4.26
C CYS A 69 -1.10 4.24 -5.53
N VAL A 70 -0.71 5.31 -6.26
CA VAL A 70 -1.34 5.69 -7.54
C VAL A 70 -1.37 4.52 -8.52
N PHE A 71 -0.30 3.72 -8.55
CA PHE A 71 -0.24 2.55 -9.42
C PHE A 71 -1.36 1.54 -9.12
N HIS A 72 -1.56 1.18 -7.86
CA HIS A 72 -2.60 0.22 -7.48
C HIS A 72 -4.00 0.79 -7.67
N VAL A 73 -4.21 2.08 -7.35
CA VAL A 73 -5.48 2.77 -7.59
C VAL A 73 -5.83 2.77 -9.07
N VAL A 74 -4.91 3.20 -9.94
CA VAL A 74 -5.14 3.24 -11.40
C VAL A 74 -5.37 1.83 -11.95
N LYS A 75 -4.56 0.84 -11.54
CA LYS A 75 -4.73 -0.56 -11.94
C LYS A 75 -6.12 -1.08 -11.56
N HIS A 76 -6.57 -0.79 -10.33
CA HIS A 76 -7.88 -1.22 -9.85
C HIS A 76 -9.01 -0.57 -10.63
N LEU A 77 -8.98 0.75 -10.81
CA LEU A 77 -10.01 1.48 -11.55
C LEU A 77 -10.14 0.97 -13.00
N ARG A 78 -9.01 0.75 -13.69
CA ARG A 78 -9.01 0.16 -15.04
C ARG A 78 -9.64 -1.24 -15.06
N GLY A 79 -9.34 -2.07 -14.05
CA GLY A 79 -9.95 -3.39 -13.90
C GLY A 79 -11.46 -3.33 -13.67
N GLU A 80 -11.93 -2.42 -12.82
CA GLU A 80 -13.36 -2.25 -12.55
C GLU A 80 -14.12 -1.71 -13.78
N MET A 81 -13.52 -0.78 -14.53
CA MET A 81 -14.08 -0.31 -15.79
C MET A 81 -14.24 -1.45 -16.81
N ALA A 82 -13.20 -2.27 -17.00
CA ALA A 82 -13.25 -3.41 -17.91
C ALA A 82 -14.32 -4.44 -17.52
N LYS A 83 -14.48 -4.74 -16.22
CA LYS A 83 -15.55 -5.62 -15.72
C LYS A 83 -16.95 -5.07 -16.01
N ARG A 84 -17.15 -3.75 -15.83
CA ARG A 84 -18.43 -3.10 -16.14
C ARG A 84 -18.74 -3.15 -17.63
N GLU A 85 -17.76 -2.91 -18.49
CA GLU A 85 -17.95 -3.02 -19.94
C GLU A 85 -18.28 -4.45 -20.37
N TYR A 86 -17.58 -5.45 -19.82
CA TYR A 86 -17.89 -6.86 -20.07
C TYR A 86 -19.29 -7.24 -19.58
N GLY A 87 -19.66 -6.80 -18.38
CA GLY A 87 -21.00 -6.97 -17.83
C GLY A 87 -22.05 -6.36 -18.74
N ALA A 88 -21.88 -5.10 -19.16
CA ALA A 88 -22.78 -4.40 -20.06
C ALA A 88 -22.91 -5.07 -21.44
N LYS A 89 -21.83 -5.67 -21.97
CA LYS A 89 -21.86 -6.48 -23.20
C LYS A 89 -22.62 -7.80 -22.99
N ARG A 90 -22.44 -8.46 -21.86
CA ARG A 90 -23.16 -9.70 -21.51
C ARG A 90 -24.67 -9.49 -21.39
N TRP A 91 -25.11 -8.40 -20.77
CA TRP A 91 -26.54 -8.06 -20.70
C TRP A 91 -27.14 -7.73 -22.07
N ARG A 92 -26.36 -7.11 -22.96
CA ARG A 92 -26.81 -6.77 -24.31
C ARG A 92 -27.04 -8.02 -25.18
N MET A 93 -26.18 -9.04 -25.05
CA MET A 93 -26.35 -10.34 -25.72
C MET A 93 -27.53 -11.16 -25.20
N LEU A 94 -27.95 -10.97 -23.93
CA LEU A 94 -29.08 -11.69 -23.35
C LEU A 94 -30.45 -11.02 -23.66
N LEU A 95 -30.43 -9.82 -24.24
CA LEU A 95 -31.62 -9.02 -24.57
C LEU A 95 -31.82 -8.85 -26.09
N THR A 96 -31.05 -9.59 -26.89
CA THR A 96 -31.17 -9.74 -28.36
C THR A 96 -31.30 -11.21 -28.68
#